data_AF-A0A061QZU6-F1
#
_entry.id   AF-A0A061QZU6-F1
#
_cell.length_a   1.000
_cell.length_b   1.000
_cell.length_c   1.000
_cell.angle_alpha   90.00
_cell.angle_beta   90.00
_cell.angle_gamma   90.00
#
_symmetry.space_group_name_H-M   'P 1'
#
loop_
_entity.id
_entity.type
_entity.pdbx_description
1 polymer ?
#
loop_
_entity_poly.entity_id
_entity_poly.type
_entity_poly.pdbx_seq_one_letter_code
_entity_poly.pdbx_strand_id
1 'polypeptide(L)'
;MTIEVVRKPKQTVKSKEVEVEEFIGCGSDGTAEVSVARVTSKGKWARDWQISDFDELVYVLRGRIQIEHSGGTDEVCAGQLARVTKGERVRWVFPDAEGAEYIPICLPSFSPDKVACEVGTGEPLTETTHTEYPQLFHLVQKELWEKAKAEGAVYYPPTYAKDGFTHATANPQFLLGVANHFYKNTGKEWLCLEMTVDTLKAAGVLTKFEAPAPVGSTPAIDAKDFGGELFPHVYGGIPTVPEVVLKEYPVQRDEQGTFLGISGLTD
;
A
#
# COMPACT_ATOMS: atom_id res chain seq x y z
N MET A 1 -21.39 23.62 28.33
CA MET A 1 -21.91 22.80 27.21
C MET A 1 -21.41 23.45 25.94
N THR A 2 -20.39 22.87 25.30
CA THR A 2 -19.78 23.42 24.09
C THR A 2 -20.36 22.66 22.92
N ILE A 3 -21.48 23.16 22.39
CA ILE A 3 -22.05 22.65 21.14
C ILE A 3 -21.25 23.31 20.02
N GLU A 4 -20.60 22.50 19.19
CA GLU A 4 -19.99 22.96 17.96
C GLU A 4 -20.92 22.66 16.79
N VAL A 5 -21.15 23.67 15.94
CA VAL A 5 -21.95 23.52 14.72
C VAL A 5 -21.04 23.69 13.51
N VAL A 6 -20.70 22.60 12.85
CA VAL A 6 -19.96 22.61 11.58
C VAL A 6 -20.92 23.05 10.48
N ARG A 7 -20.89 24.34 10.13
CA ARG A 7 -21.82 24.94 9.17
C ARG A 7 -21.51 24.63 7.71
N LYS A 8 -20.24 24.34 7.41
CA LYS A 8 -19.77 24.05 6.05
C LYS A 8 -18.73 22.94 6.12
N PRO A 9 -18.88 21.85 5.35
CA PRO A 9 -17.82 20.86 5.22
C PRO A 9 -16.66 21.40 4.39
N LYS A 10 -15.50 20.77 4.51
CA LYS A 10 -14.32 21.04 3.67
C LYS A 10 -14.33 20.08 2.47
N GLN A 11 -14.17 20.62 1.27
CA GLN A 11 -13.95 19.77 0.09
C GLN A 11 -12.56 19.11 0.19
N THR A 12 -12.52 17.78 0.33
CA THR A 12 -11.27 17.01 0.44
C THR A 12 -10.91 16.31 -0.87
N VAL A 13 -11.92 15.88 -1.65
CA VAL A 13 -11.72 15.27 -2.97
C VAL A 13 -12.71 15.86 -3.96
N LYS A 14 -12.25 16.19 -5.17
CA LYS A 14 -13.11 16.58 -6.29
C LYS A 14 -12.56 16.03 -7.60
N SER A 15 -13.27 15.08 -8.19
CA SER A 15 -12.94 14.49 -9.49
C SER A 15 -14.16 14.45 -10.41
N LYS A 16 -14.01 13.84 -11.59
CA LYS A 16 -15.11 13.61 -12.52
C LYS A 16 -16.16 12.62 -11.97
N GLU A 17 -15.71 11.65 -11.18
CA GLU A 17 -16.51 10.50 -10.72
C GLU A 17 -16.99 10.67 -9.27
N VAL A 18 -16.27 11.41 -8.43
CA VAL A 18 -16.60 11.52 -7.01
C VAL A 18 -16.22 12.86 -6.42
N GLU A 19 -17.09 13.37 -5.55
CA GLU A 19 -16.84 14.54 -4.72
C GLU A 19 -17.02 14.14 -3.25
N VAL A 20 -16.04 14.49 -2.42
CA VAL A 20 -16.04 14.24 -0.97
C VAL A 20 -15.92 15.56 -0.23
N GLU A 21 -16.90 15.81 0.62
CA GLU A 21 -16.97 16.97 1.51
C GLU A 21 -16.96 16.46 2.97
N GLU A 22 -15.86 16.65 3.69
CA GLU A 22 -15.71 16.16 5.06
C GLU A 22 -16.13 17.23 6.08
N PHE A 23 -16.99 16.87 7.04
CA PHE A 23 -17.43 17.74 8.13
C PHE A 23 -16.46 17.70 9.31
N ILE A 24 -16.04 16.50 9.71
CA ILE A 24 -15.13 16.22 10.83
C ILE A 24 -14.23 15.08 10.38
N GLY A 25 -12.92 15.14 10.65
CA GLY A 25 -11.99 14.06 10.30
C GLY A 25 -10.59 14.55 9.90
N CYS A 26 -9.71 13.61 9.57
CA CYS A 26 -8.28 13.90 9.34
C CYS A 26 -8.06 14.86 8.15
N GLY A 27 -8.90 14.78 7.11
CA GLY A 27 -8.79 15.62 5.91
C GLY A 27 -9.31 17.05 6.11
N SER A 28 -10.16 17.26 7.12
CA SER A 28 -10.85 18.50 7.42
C SER A 28 -10.19 19.28 8.54
N ASP A 29 -10.50 18.92 9.78
CA ASP A 29 -10.10 19.59 11.02
C ASP A 29 -8.99 18.85 11.79
N GLY A 30 -8.59 17.66 11.33
CA GLY A 30 -7.54 16.84 11.93
C GLY A 30 -8.04 15.88 13.00
N THR A 31 -9.36 15.75 13.19
CA THR A 31 -9.94 14.79 14.14
C THR A 31 -9.59 13.35 13.76
N ALA A 32 -9.03 12.60 14.72
CA ALA A 32 -8.49 11.25 14.50
C ALA A 32 -9.48 10.13 14.88
N GLU A 33 -10.47 10.46 15.70
CA GLU A 33 -11.41 9.52 16.33
C GLU A 33 -12.54 9.13 15.40
N VAL A 34 -13.01 10.06 14.55
CA VAL A 34 -14.11 9.85 13.62
C VAL A 34 -13.91 10.69 12.37
N SER A 35 -14.28 10.13 11.22
CA SER A 35 -14.50 10.89 10.00
C SER A 35 -15.98 10.85 9.65
N VAL A 36 -16.58 12.00 9.35
CA VAL A 36 -17.95 12.14 8.86
C VAL A 36 -17.90 12.98 7.61
N ALA A 37 -18.23 12.39 6.46
CA ALA A 37 -18.24 13.09 5.19
C ALA A 37 -19.58 12.96 4.48
N ARG A 38 -19.82 13.84 3.51
CA ARG A 38 -20.80 13.66 2.46
C ARG A 38 -20.06 13.32 1.17
N VAL A 39 -20.50 12.25 0.52
CA VAL A 39 -19.95 11.81 -0.75
C VAL A 39 -21.03 11.85 -1.82
N THR A 40 -20.69 12.49 -2.94
CA THR A 40 -21.48 12.44 -4.17
C THR A 40 -20.70 11.66 -5.21
N SER A 41 -21.13 10.44 -5.48
CA SER A 41 -20.65 9.61 -6.58
C SER A 41 -21.46 9.91 -7.85
N LYS A 42 -20.79 10.02 -9.00
CA LYS A 42 -21.36 10.43 -10.29
C LYS A 42 -21.08 9.37 -11.35
N GLY A 43 -22.14 8.89 -11.99
CA GLY A 43 -22.01 7.89 -13.05
C GLY A 43 -21.72 6.48 -12.52
N LYS A 44 -21.47 5.58 -13.48
CA LYS A 44 -21.19 4.18 -13.22
C LYS A 44 -19.70 3.94 -13.09
N TRP A 45 -19.27 3.46 -11.95
CA TRP A 45 -17.88 3.07 -11.71
C TRP A 45 -17.80 2.20 -10.45
N ALA A 46 -16.64 1.60 -10.24
CA ALA A 46 -16.36 0.83 -9.04
C ALA A 46 -15.00 1.26 -8.48
N ARG A 47 -14.88 1.24 -7.16
CA ARG A 47 -13.59 1.25 -6.49
C ARG A 47 -12.86 -0.05 -6.80
N ASP A 48 -11.57 0.03 -6.54
CA ASP A 48 -10.71 -1.12 -6.35
C ASP A 48 -11.15 -1.93 -5.12
N TRP A 49 -10.82 -3.22 -5.10
CA TRP A 49 -11.01 -4.03 -3.89
C TRP A 49 -10.16 -3.43 -2.78
N GLN A 50 -10.66 -3.37 -1.56
CA GLN A 50 -9.96 -2.72 -0.47
C GLN A 50 -10.22 -3.38 0.87
N ILE A 51 -9.24 -3.24 1.76
CA ILE A 51 -9.36 -3.59 3.19
C ILE A 51 -9.03 -2.33 3.98
N SER A 52 -9.90 -1.97 4.92
CA SER A 52 -9.73 -0.77 5.75
C SER A 52 -9.33 -1.14 7.18
N ASP A 53 -8.48 -0.31 7.80
CA ASP A 53 -8.08 -0.40 9.21
C ASP A 53 -9.07 0.31 10.18
N PHE A 54 -10.31 0.50 9.74
CA PHE A 54 -11.39 1.14 10.48
C PHE A 54 -12.73 0.48 10.16
N ASP A 55 -13.69 0.61 11.09
CA ASP A 55 -15.09 0.32 10.79
C ASP A 55 -15.65 1.44 9.90
N GLU A 56 -16.39 1.07 8.86
CA GLU A 56 -17.02 2.01 7.93
C GLU A 56 -18.55 1.82 7.94
N LEU A 57 -19.27 2.85 8.35
CA LEU A 57 -20.73 2.91 8.30
C LEU A 57 -21.12 3.78 7.10
N VAL A 58 -21.89 3.24 6.17
CA VAL A 58 -22.32 3.96 4.96
C VAL A 58 -23.82 4.10 4.95
N TYR A 59 -24.31 5.32 5.15
CA TYR A 59 -25.73 5.66 5.04
C TYR A 59 -26.05 6.28 3.69
N VAL A 60 -26.91 5.65 2.89
CA VAL A 60 -27.24 6.13 1.54
C VAL A 60 -28.39 7.12 1.60
N LEU A 61 -28.17 8.33 1.10
CA LEU A 61 -29.17 9.39 1.02
C LEU A 61 -29.97 9.32 -0.28
N ARG A 62 -29.31 9.03 -1.41
CA ARG A 62 -29.91 8.95 -2.74
C ARG A 62 -29.21 7.90 -3.60
N GLY A 63 -29.97 7.22 -4.46
CA GLY A 63 -29.45 6.17 -5.34
C GLY A 63 -29.26 4.85 -4.59
N ARG A 64 -28.33 4.03 -5.08
CA ARG A 64 -27.90 2.80 -4.42
C ARG A 64 -26.41 2.53 -4.61
N ILE A 65 -25.85 1.77 -3.68
CA ILE A 65 -24.46 1.32 -3.67
C ILE A 65 -24.48 -0.20 -3.57
N GLN A 66 -23.61 -0.86 -4.31
CA GLN A 66 -23.36 -2.30 -4.18
C GLN A 66 -22.03 -2.52 -3.46
N ILE A 67 -22.02 -3.49 -2.54
CA ILE A 67 -20.84 -3.88 -1.79
C ILE A 67 -20.53 -5.31 -2.20
N GLU A 68 -19.47 -5.50 -3.00
CA GLU A 68 -18.95 -6.84 -3.26
C GLU A 68 -18.06 -7.25 -2.09
N HIS A 69 -18.19 -8.48 -1.62
CA HIS A 69 -17.41 -9.07 -0.52
C HIS A 69 -17.25 -10.57 -0.74
N SER A 70 -16.51 -11.26 0.15
CA SER A 70 -16.22 -12.70 0.00
C SER A 70 -17.47 -13.61 -0.04
N GLY A 71 -18.57 -13.16 0.58
CA GLY A 71 -19.84 -13.87 0.66
C GLY A 71 -20.83 -13.58 -0.47
N GLY A 72 -20.51 -12.64 -1.37
CA GLY A 72 -21.38 -12.23 -2.47
C GLY A 72 -21.44 -10.73 -2.66
N THR A 73 -22.62 -10.24 -3.02
CA THR A 73 -22.87 -8.82 -3.26
C THR A 73 -24.14 -8.41 -2.54
N ASP A 74 -24.02 -7.41 -1.67
CA ASP A 74 -25.15 -6.77 -1.01
C ASP A 74 -25.46 -5.41 -1.66
N GLU A 75 -26.73 -5.03 -1.68
CA GLU A 75 -27.17 -3.75 -2.19
C GLU A 75 -27.72 -2.87 -1.07
N VAL A 76 -27.33 -1.60 -1.07
CA VAL A 76 -27.70 -0.59 -0.08
C VAL A 76 -28.38 0.57 -0.81
N CYS A 77 -29.69 0.68 -0.65
CA CYS A 77 -30.52 1.72 -1.25
C CYS A 77 -30.66 2.94 -0.33
N ALA A 78 -31.17 4.04 -0.90
CA ALA A 78 -31.53 5.23 -0.14
C ALA A 78 -32.38 4.92 1.12
N GLY A 79 -31.96 5.47 2.25
CA GLY A 79 -32.57 5.22 3.57
C GLY A 79 -32.01 4.02 4.33
N GLN A 80 -31.07 3.28 3.75
CA GLN A 80 -30.41 2.14 4.39
C GLN A 80 -28.98 2.47 4.83
N LEU A 81 -28.50 1.72 5.82
CA LEU A 81 -27.14 1.78 6.33
C LEU A 81 -26.46 0.42 6.19
N ALA A 82 -25.27 0.40 5.62
CA ALA A 82 -24.36 -0.74 5.70
C ALA A 82 -23.27 -0.48 6.75
N ARG A 83 -22.83 -1.55 7.41
CA ARG A 83 -21.66 -1.55 8.27
C ARG A 83 -20.65 -2.55 7.71
N VAL A 84 -19.46 -2.05 7.39
CA VAL A 84 -18.28 -2.86 7.05
C VAL A 84 -17.35 -2.81 8.25
N THR A 85 -17.02 -3.96 8.82
CA THR A 85 -16.09 -4.04 9.94
C THR A 85 -14.65 -3.92 9.45
N LYS A 86 -13.79 -3.31 10.26
CA LYS A 86 -12.34 -3.30 10.05
C LYS A 86 -11.83 -4.67 9.63
N GLY A 87 -10.97 -4.70 8.60
CA GLY A 87 -10.38 -5.93 8.07
C GLY A 87 -11.24 -6.68 7.06
N GLU A 88 -12.51 -6.30 6.85
CA GLU A 88 -13.33 -6.91 5.80
C GLU A 88 -12.86 -6.42 4.42
N ARG A 89 -12.72 -7.36 3.48
CA ARG A 89 -12.35 -7.10 2.10
C ARG A 89 -13.60 -6.80 1.28
N VAL A 90 -13.73 -5.56 0.83
CA VAL A 90 -14.90 -5.10 0.08
C VAL A 90 -14.53 -4.38 -1.20
N ARG A 91 -15.47 -4.31 -2.15
CA ARG A 91 -15.41 -3.42 -3.30
C ARG A 91 -16.68 -2.61 -3.37
N TRP A 92 -16.54 -1.30 -3.41
CA TRP A 92 -17.67 -0.38 -3.55
C TRP A 92 -18.00 -0.17 -5.02
N VAL A 93 -19.23 -0.49 -5.40
CA VAL A 93 -19.72 -0.39 -6.78
C VAL A 93 -20.88 0.60 -6.85
N PHE A 94 -20.82 1.51 -7.82
CA PHE A 94 -21.86 2.49 -8.12
C PHE A 94 -22.49 2.11 -9.47
N PRO A 95 -23.59 1.35 -9.48
CA PRO A 95 -24.10 0.71 -10.70
C PRO A 95 -24.92 1.65 -11.61
N ASP A 96 -25.33 2.81 -11.11
CA ASP A 96 -26.30 3.71 -11.75
C ASP A 96 -25.65 4.92 -12.41
N ALA A 97 -26.21 5.37 -13.54
CA ALA A 97 -25.69 6.53 -14.26
C ALA A 97 -25.93 7.84 -13.49
N GLU A 98 -27.00 7.87 -12.70
CA GLU A 98 -27.38 8.96 -11.80
C GLU A 98 -26.44 9.08 -10.58
N GLY A 99 -25.61 8.06 -10.35
CA GLY A 99 -24.71 7.96 -9.22
C GLY A 99 -25.43 7.75 -7.88
N ALA A 100 -24.74 8.07 -6.78
CA ALA A 100 -25.27 7.94 -5.42
C ALA A 100 -24.79 9.07 -4.52
N GLU A 101 -25.61 9.45 -3.54
CA GLU A 101 -25.24 10.37 -2.48
C GLU A 101 -25.31 9.64 -1.14
N TYR A 102 -24.24 9.69 -0.35
CA TYR A 102 -24.14 8.93 0.89
C TYR A 102 -23.24 9.60 1.93
N ILE A 103 -23.40 9.19 3.18
CA ILE A 103 -22.60 9.62 4.33
C ILE A 103 -21.78 8.43 4.81
N PRO A 104 -20.46 8.37 4.50
CA PRO A 104 -19.55 7.47 5.18
C PRO A 104 -19.17 8.04 6.55
N ILE A 105 -19.12 7.15 7.54
CA ILE A 105 -18.66 7.41 8.90
C ILE A 105 -17.59 6.38 9.23
N CYS A 106 -16.36 6.82 9.46
CA CYS A 106 -15.23 5.93 9.74
C CYS A 106 -14.80 6.03 11.20
N LEU A 107 -14.56 4.87 11.82
CA LEU A 107 -14.12 4.75 13.22
C LEU A 107 -12.93 3.76 13.30
N PRO A 108 -11.69 4.22 13.55
CA PRO A 108 -11.26 5.62 13.69
C PRO A 108 -11.35 6.41 12.37
N SER A 109 -11.05 7.70 12.44
CA SER A 109 -11.10 8.63 11.30
C SER A 109 -10.33 8.11 10.08
N PHE A 110 -10.94 8.30 8.90
CA PHE A 110 -10.39 7.92 7.61
C PHE A 110 -9.05 8.62 7.37
N SER A 111 -8.08 7.86 6.86
CA SER A 111 -6.93 8.40 6.16
C SER A 111 -6.56 7.46 5.02
N PRO A 112 -5.98 7.97 3.92
CA PRO A 112 -5.55 7.11 2.80
C PRO A 112 -4.64 5.97 3.25
N ASP A 113 -3.75 6.22 4.21
CA ASP A 113 -2.80 5.22 4.74
C ASP A 113 -3.47 4.06 5.48
N LYS A 114 -4.75 4.19 5.84
CA LYS A 114 -5.55 3.16 6.52
C LYS A 114 -6.40 2.32 5.56
N VAL A 115 -6.27 2.54 4.25
CA VAL A 115 -6.99 1.78 3.23
C VAL A 115 -6.00 1.09 2.31
N ALA A 116 -5.98 -0.23 2.36
CA ALA A 116 -5.22 -1.06 1.44
C ALA A 116 -6.06 -1.34 0.19
N CYS A 117 -5.89 -0.53 -0.87
CA CYS A 117 -6.52 -0.76 -2.17
C CYS A 117 -5.71 -1.77 -3.02
N GLU A 118 -6.38 -2.83 -3.45
CA GLU A 118 -5.97 -3.73 -4.53
C GLU A 118 -6.30 -3.07 -5.87
N VAL A 119 -5.31 -2.40 -6.47
CA VAL A 119 -5.48 -1.68 -7.74
C VAL A 119 -6.18 -2.57 -8.78
N GLY A 120 -7.29 -2.08 -9.34
CA GLY A 120 -8.34 -2.89 -9.92
C GLY A 120 -8.06 -3.44 -11.31
N THR A 121 -8.49 -4.69 -11.46
CA THR A 121 -8.95 -5.32 -12.70
C THR A 121 -10.10 -4.52 -13.33
N GLY A 122 -9.87 -3.97 -14.52
CA GLY A 122 -10.88 -3.39 -15.41
C GLY A 122 -10.40 -3.54 -16.85
N GLU A 123 -10.96 -4.53 -17.56
CA GLU A 123 -10.33 -5.30 -18.65
C GLU A 123 -9.14 -6.14 -18.15
N PRO A 124 -8.81 -7.30 -18.74
CA PRO A 124 -7.58 -7.99 -18.38
C PRO A 124 -6.44 -7.06 -18.78
N LEU A 125 -6.04 -6.17 -17.87
CA LEU A 125 -4.65 -5.80 -17.75
C LEU A 125 -3.97 -7.15 -17.69
N THR A 126 -3.26 -7.47 -18.76
CA THR A 126 -2.25 -8.51 -18.73
C THR A 126 -1.66 -8.42 -17.33
N GLU A 127 -1.83 -9.50 -16.58
CA GLU A 127 -0.72 -9.96 -15.78
C GLU A 127 0.52 -9.71 -16.66
N THR A 128 1.18 -8.56 -16.49
CA THR A 128 2.59 -8.64 -16.19
C THR A 128 2.63 -9.19 -14.78
N THR A 129 2.19 -10.46 -14.63
CA THR A 129 3.08 -11.45 -14.10
C THR A 129 4.44 -11.02 -14.60
N HIS A 130 5.24 -10.48 -13.70
CA HIS A 130 6.66 -10.52 -13.92
C HIS A 130 7.01 -12.02 -13.89
N THR A 131 6.64 -12.75 -14.95
CA THR A 131 6.81 -14.20 -15.10
C THR A 131 8.28 -14.52 -15.32
N GLU A 132 9.10 -13.49 -15.59
CA GLU A 132 10.51 -13.66 -15.81
C GLU A 132 11.25 -13.98 -14.51
N TYR A 133 10.87 -13.36 -13.39
CA TYR A 133 11.51 -13.56 -12.09
C TYR A 133 10.47 -13.84 -10.99
N PRO A 134 10.38 -15.10 -10.49
CA PRO A 134 9.46 -15.44 -9.40
C PRO A 134 9.93 -14.91 -8.03
N GLN A 135 11.21 -14.54 -7.94
CA GLN A 135 11.84 -14.07 -6.70
C GLN A 135 11.84 -12.55 -6.61
N LEU A 136 11.73 -12.06 -5.39
CA LEU A 136 11.92 -10.66 -5.03
C LEU A 136 13.09 -10.55 -4.05
N PHE A 137 13.89 -9.51 -4.21
CA PHE A 137 15.11 -9.29 -3.45
C PHE A 137 15.08 -7.93 -2.75
N HIS A 138 15.33 -7.94 -1.43
CA HIS A 138 15.47 -6.73 -0.63
C HIS A 138 16.80 -6.71 0.11
N LEU A 139 17.51 -5.58 0.06
CA LEU A 139 18.76 -5.39 0.79
C LEU A 139 18.47 -4.81 2.18
N VAL A 140 19.04 -5.43 3.22
CA VAL A 140 18.85 -5.02 4.61
C VAL A 140 20.18 -4.83 5.33
N GLN A 141 20.22 -3.89 6.27
CA GLN A 141 21.32 -3.83 7.24
C GLN A 141 21.19 -5.02 8.18
N LYS A 142 22.24 -5.84 8.25
CA LYS A 142 22.23 -7.11 8.99
C LYS A 142 21.80 -6.94 10.44
N GLU A 143 22.32 -5.92 11.12
CA GLU A 143 21.98 -5.63 12.52
C GLU A 143 20.48 -5.36 12.72
N LEU A 144 19.86 -4.58 11.83
CA LEU A 144 18.43 -4.25 11.93
C LEU A 144 17.55 -5.46 11.65
N TRP A 145 17.95 -6.29 10.68
CA TRP A 145 17.24 -7.52 10.36
C TRP A 145 17.32 -8.55 11.49
N GLU A 146 18.53 -8.82 12.01
CA GLU A 146 18.74 -9.76 13.12
C GLU A 146 18.02 -9.30 14.39
N LYS A 147 18.00 -7.99 14.67
CA LYS A 147 17.22 -7.44 15.77
C LYS A 147 15.72 -7.70 15.59
N ALA A 148 15.18 -7.41 14.40
CA ALA A 148 13.77 -7.67 14.12
C ALA A 148 13.42 -9.17 14.26
N LYS A 149 14.29 -10.07 13.76
CA LYS A 149 14.15 -11.52 13.94
C LYS A 149 14.14 -11.92 15.41
N ALA A 150 15.09 -11.43 16.20
CA ALA A 150 15.20 -11.74 17.62
C ALA A 150 13.97 -11.28 18.42
N GLU A 151 13.33 -10.18 17.99
CA GLU A 151 12.12 -9.64 18.60
C GLU A 151 10.82 -10.26 18.04
N GLY A 152 10.90 -11.10 17.01
CA GLY A 152 9.73 -11.60 16.29
C GLY A 152 8.90 -10.48 15.64
N ALA A 153 9.55 -9.35 15.32
CA ALA A 153 8.92 -8.15 14.82
C ALA A 153 8.91 -8.13 13.28
N VAL A 154 8.01 -7.33 12.72
CA VAL A 154 8.05 -6.97 11.29
C VAL A 154 9.22 -6.02 11.08
N TYR A 155 10.06 -6.31 10.08
CA TYR A 155 11.15 -5.44 9.69
C TYR A 155 10.65 -4.28 8.82
N TYR A 156 11.16 -3.08 9.11
CA TYR A 156 10.98 -1.89 8.30
C TYR A 156 12.36 -1.26 8.01
N PRO A 157 12.67 -0.92 6.75
CA PRO A 157 13.92 -0.23 6.44
C PRO A 157 13.94 1.19 7.07
N PRO A 158 15.12 1.77 7.33
CA PRO A 158 15.23 3.09 7.94
C PRO A 158 14.48 4.22 7.22
N THR A 159 14.24 4.09 5.91
CA THR A 159 13.53 5.08 5.11
C THR A 159 12.02 4.86 5.04
N TYR A 160 11.50 3.76 5.62
CA TYR A 160 10.09 3.36 5.48
C TYR A 160 9.10 4.45 5.90
N ALA A 161 9.37 5.15 7.01
CA ALA A 161 8.50 6.23 7.50
C ALA A 161 8.36 7.40 6.52
N LYS A 162 9.34 7.58 5.63
CA LYS A 162 9.33 8.61 4.59
C LYS A 162 8.78 8.08 3.27
N ASP A 163 9.16 6.86 2.90
CA ASP A 163 8.88 6.30 1.59
C ASP A 163 7.48 5.65 1.55
N GLY A 164 6.97 5.17 2.68
CA GLY A 164 5.66 4.50 2.80
C GLY A 164 5.67 3.02 2.39
N PHE A 165 6.78 2.52 1.84
CA PHE A 165 6.95 1.14 1.41
C PHE A 165 8.43 0.70 1.48
N THR A 166 8.65 -0.61 1.38
CA THR A 166 9.99 -1.21 1.28
C THR A 166 10.34 -1.46 -0.18
N HIS A 167 11.49 -0.94 -0.62
CA HIS A 167 11.97 -1.10 -1.99
C HIS A 167 12.59 -2.47 -2.21
N ALA A 168 12.17 -3.20 -3.24
CA ALA A 168 12.77 -4.46 -3.66
C ALA A 168 13.05 -4.44 -5.17
N THR A 169 13.71 -5.49 -5.67
CA THR A 169 13.88 -5.74 -7.11
C THR A 169 13.55 -7.20 -7.41
N ALA A 170 12.90 -7.47 -8.55
CA ALA A 170 12.72 -8.84 -9.04
C ALA A 170 13.95 -9.30 -9.83
N ASN A 171 14.67 -8.36 -10.45
CA ASN A 171 15.87 -8.62 -11.22
C ASN A 171 17.14 -8.49 -10.35
N PRO A 172 17.88 -9.59 -10.10
CA PRO A 172 19.08 -9.56 -9.27
C PRO A 172 20.23 -8.76 -9.90
N GLN A 173 20.24 -8.55 -11.22
CA GLN A 173 21.29 -7.76 -11.89
C GLN A 173 21.31 -6.30 -11.45
N PHE A 174 20.17 -5.78 -10.97
CA PHE A 174 20.07 -4.39 -10.51
C PHE A 174 20.52 -4.18 -9.07
N LEU A 175 20.64 -5.26 -8.28
CA LEU A 175 20.90 -5.17 -6.85
C LEU A 175 22.17 -4.35 -6.54
N LEU A 176 23.28 -4.66 -7.21
CA LEU A 176 24.56 -3.99 -6.95
C LEU A 176 24.55 -2.52 -7.39
N GLY A 177 23.90 -2.21 -8.52
CA GLY A 177 23.77 -0.84 -9.03
C GLY A 177 22.95 0.04 -8.08
N VAL A 178 21.77 -0.45 -7.70
CA VAL A 178 20.87 0.20 -6.73
C VAL A 178 21.57 0.35 -5.37
N ALA A 179 22.25 -0.68 -4.89
CA ALA A 179 22.93 -0.65 -3.60
C ALA A 179 24.04 0.41 -3.55
N ASN A 180 24.86 0.48 -4.61
CA ASN A 180 25.94 1.46 -4.69
C ASN A 180 25.43 2.89 -4.87
N HIS A 181 24.24 3.07 -5.44
CA HIS A 181 23.61 4.38 -5.55
C HIS A 181 23.03 4.88 -4.21
N PHE A 182 22.25 4.05 -3.52
CA PHE A 182 21.48 4.48 -2.34
C PHE A 182 22.17 4.19 -1.01
N TYR A 183 22.96 3.12 -0.91
CA TYR A 183 23.39 2.57 0.37
C TYR A 183 24.91 2.54 0.56
N LYS A 184 25.72 2.99 -0.41
CA LYS A 184 27.19 2.94 -0.33
C LYS A 184 27.76 3.49 0.98
N ASN A 185 27.21 4.59 1.49
CA ASN A 185 27.69 5.27 2.70
C ASN A 185 26.95 4.87 3.99
N THR A 186 26.32 3.70 4.01
CA THR A 186 25.50 3.22 5.14
C THR A 186 26.12 1.99 5.82
N GLY A 187 25.46 1.47 6.88
CA GLY A 187 25.96 0.52 7.88
C GLY A 187 26.82 -0.64 7.34
N LYS A 188 27.72 -1.21 8.16
CA LYS A 188 28.86 -2.01 7.68
C LYS A 188 28.47 -3.34 7.03
N GLU A 189 27.57 -4.10 7.65
CA GLU A 189 27.17 -5.44 7.17
C GLU A 189 25.76 -5.44 6.58
N TRP A 190 25.59 -6.13 5.46
CA TRP A 190 24.33 -6.23 4.71
C TRP A 190 23.97 -7.68 4.41
N LEU A 191 22.68 -7.93 4.29
CA LEU A 191 22.10 -9.17 3.78
C LEU A 191 21.19 -8.83 2.60
N CYS A 192 20.99 -9.81 1.72
CA CYS A 192 19.95 -9.76 0.70
C CYS A 192 18.90 -10.83 1.02
N LEU A 193 17.65 -10.40 1.24
CA LEU A 193 16.52 -11.27 1.53
C LEU A 193 15.86 -11.70 0.22
N GLU A 194 15.62 -13.00 0.07
CA GLU A 194 14.79 -13.56 -1.01
C GLU A 194 13.40 -13.87 -0.49
N MET A 195 12.40 -13.38 -1.20
CA MET A 195 10.98 -13.62 -0.97
C MET A 195 10.29 -13.82 -2.32
N THR A 196 8.97 -14.00 -2.30
CA THR A 196 8.14 -14.02 -3.51
C THR A 196 6.91 -13.16 -3.28
N VAL A 197 6.20 -12.80 -4.35
CA VAL A 197 4.89 -12.14 -4.22
C VAL A 197 3.93 -13.01 -3.40
N ASP A 198 3.97 -14.33 -3.60
CA ASP A 198 3.08 -15.27 -2.91
C ASP A 198 3.37 -15.38 -1.41
N THR A 199 4.65 -15.41 -1.02
CA THR A 199 5.01 -15.49 0.40
C THR A 199 4.66 -14.20 1.15
N LEU A 200 4.83 -13.04 0.52
CA LEU A 200 4.38 -11.76 1.04
C LEU A 200 2.85 -11.69 1.13
N LYS A 201 2.15 -12.08 0.07
CA LYS A 201 0.69 -12.10 0.02
C LYS A 201 0.09 -13.03 1.06
N ALA A 202 0.67 -14.21 1.26
CA ALA A 202 0.24 -15.17 2.28
C ALA A 202 0.36 -14.59 3.71
N ALA A 203 1.29 -13.66 3.93
CA ALA A 203 1.44 -12.93 5.18
C ALA A 203 0.64 -11.62 5.23
N GLY A 204 -0.24 -11.36 4.26
CA GLY A 204 -1.06 -10.16 4.21
C GLY A 204 -0.30 -8.89 3.80
N VAL A 205 0.88 -9.04 3.19
CA VAL A 205 1.72 -7.92 2.74
C VAL A 205 1.49 -7.66 1.26
N LEU A 206 1.11 -6.43 0.92
CA LEU A 206 0.83 -6.03 -0.45
C LEU A 206 2.13 -5.70 -1.19
N THR A 207 2.30 -6.24 -2.39
CA THR A 207 3.41 -5.89 -3.28
C THR A 207 2.85 -5.27 -4.56
N LYS A 208 3.35 -4.09 -4.94
CA LYS A 208 3.00 -3.43 -6.21
C LYS A 208 4.25 -3.26 -7.05
N PHE A 209 4.15 -3.53 -8.35
CA PHE A 209 5.23 -3.22 -9.29
C PHE A 209 4.99 -1.83 -9.87
N GLU A 210 5.88 -0.89 -9.53
CA GLU A 210 5.70 0.53 -9.83
C GLU A 210 6.97 1.12 -10.46
N ALA A 211 6.88 2.34 -10.99
CA ALA A 211 8.05 3.03 -11.50
C ALA A 211 9.06 3.30 -10.36
N PRO A 212 10.37 3.47 -10.67
CA PRO A 212 11.38 3.78 -9.67
C PRO A 212 10.99 4.97 -8.80
N ALA A 213 11.13 4.81 -7.49
CA ALA A 213 10.84 5.84 -6.51
C ALA A 213 12.11 6.36 -5.81
N PRO A 214 12.06 7.57 -5.23
CA PRO A 214 13.12 8.06 -4.37
C PRO A 214 13.26 7.20 -3.11
N VAL A 215 14.50 6.98 -2.67
CA VAL A 215 14.78 6.28 -1.41
C VAL A 215 15.19 7.30 -0.35
N GLY A 216 14.33 7.54 0.62
CA GLY A 216 14.54 8.58 1.61
C GLY A 216 14.66 9.95 0.95
N SER A 217 15.82 10.60 1.10
CA SER A 217 16.11 11.91 0.48
C SER A 217 16.88 11.82 -0.83
N THR A 218 17.25 10.61 -1.26
CA THR A 218 17.98 10.38 -2.49
C THR A 218 16.98 10.27 -3.65
N PRO A 219 17.11 11.07 -4.73
CA PRO A 219 16.21 11.02 -5.87
C PRO A 219 16.10 9.63 -6.50
N ALA A 220 14.97 9.36 -7.16
CA ALA A 220 14.81 8.16 -7.97
C ALA A 220 15.85 8.13 -9.10
N ILE A 221 16.26 6.92 -9.47
CA ILE A 221 17.06 6.69 -10.68
C ILE A 221 16.11 6.73 -11.89
N ASP A 222 16.57 7.19 -13.06
CA ASP A 222 15.74 7.24 -14.26
C ASP A 222 15.31 5.82 -14.66
N ALA A 223 14.01 5.60 -14.89
CA ALA A 223 13.46 4.32 -15.32
C ALA A 223 14.12 3.79 -16.61
N LYS A 224 14.64 4.69 -17.46
CA LYS A 224 15.37 4.33 -18.67
C LYS A 224 16.69 3.61 -18.40
N ASP A 225 17.33 3.88 -17.26
CA ASP A 225 18.57 3.22 -16.86
C ASP A 225 18.34 1.73 -16.50
N PHE A 226 17.07 1.33 -16.32
CA PHE A 226 16.63 -0.03 -16.05
C PHE A 226 15.72 -0.58 -17.15
N GLY A 227 15.83 -0.07 -18.38
CA GLY A 227 15.04 -0.59 -19.51
C GLY A 227 13.52 -0.37 -19.38
N GLY A 228 13.08 0.51 -18.48
CA GLY A 228 11.65 0.71 -18.18
C GLY A 228 11.06 -0.34 -17.24
N GLU A 229 11.88 -1.14 -16.56
CA GLU A 229 11.43 -2.17 -15.62
C GLU A 229 10.72 -1.56 -14.40
N LEU A 230 9.64 -2.23 -13.97
CA LEU A 230 8.89 -1.87 -12.77
C LEU A 230 9.52 -2.55 -11.55
N PHE A 231 9.58 -1.82 -10.44
CA PHE A 231 10.18 -2.30 -9.19
C PHE A 231 9.10 -2.71 -8.20
N PRO A 232 9.26 -3.85 -7.51
CA PRO A 232 8.37 -4.27 -6.43
C PRO A 232 8.53 -3.36 -5.21
N HIS A 233 7.44 -2.72 -4.81
CA HIS A 233 7.27 -1.97 -3.58
C HIS A 233 6.39 -2.76 -2.62
N VAL A 234 6.93 -3.02 -1.43
CA VAL A 234 6.32 -3.87 -0.41
C VAL A 234 5.69 -3.00 0.69
N TYR A 235 4.36 -3.00 0.77
CA TYR A 235 3.54 -2.20 1.67
C TYR A 235 3.14 -3.03 2.88
N GLY A 236 3.67 -2.67 4.05
CA GLY A 236 3.41 -3.33 5.33
C GLY A 236 4.68 -3.77 6.08
N GLY A 237 5.86 -3.62 5.48
CA GLY A 237 7.12 -4.15 6.01
C GLY A 237 7.30 -5.64 5.68
N ILE A 238 8.39 -6.24 6.18
CA ILE A 238 8.73 -7.64 5.91
C ILE A 238 8.66 -8.45 7.20
N PRO A 239 7.66 -9.34 7.35
CA PRO A 239 7.63 -10.31 8.45
C PRO A 239 8.91 -11.17 8.48
N THR A 240 9.43 -11.39 9.68
CA THR A 240 10.70 -12.10 9.93
C THR A 240 10.59 -13.62 9.97
N VAL A 241 9.43 -14.14 9.58
CA VAL A 241 9.11 -15.57 9.63
C VAL A 241 9.61 -16.30 8.37
N PRO A 242 10.05 -17.57 8.49
CA PRO A 242 10.63 -18.33 7.38
C PRO A 242 9.63 -18.63 6.25
N GLU A 243 8.32 -18.53 6.52
CA GLU A 243 7.27 -18.64 5.50
C GLU A 243 7.26 -17.43 4.54
N VAL A 244 7.84 -16.29 4.97
CA VAL A 244 7.90 -15.05 4.17
C VAL A 244 9.25 -14.89 3.49
N VAL A 245 10.33 -14.97 4.27
CA VAL A 245 11.71 -14.84 3.77
C VAL A 245 12.30 -16.23 3.58
N LEU A 246 12.46 -16.61 2.32
CA LEU A 246 12.86 -17.96 1.93
C LEU A 246 14.36 -18.19 2.09
N LYS A 247 15.18 -17.15 1.84
CA LYS A 247 16.65 -17.20 1.98
C LYS A 247 17.23 -15.84 2.36
N GLU A 248 18.39 -15.91 2.99
CA GLU A 248 19.23 -14.75 3.32
C GLU A 248 20.61 -14.95 2.69
N TYR A 249 21.01 -14.05 1.80
CA TYR A 249 22.30 -14.10 1.14
C TYR A 249 23.29 -13.10 1.76
N PRO A 250 24.54 -13.51 2.03
CA PRO A 250 25.60 -12.60 2.46
C PRO A 250 25.95 -11.59 1.36
N VAL A 251 26.05 -10.32 1.72
CA VAL A 251 26.49 -9.25 0.81
C VAL A 251 27.96 -8.93 1.06
N GLN A 252 28.74 -8.89 -0.02
CA GLN A 252 30.17 -8.57 0.00
C GLN A 252 30.37 -7.08 -0.28
N ARG A 253 31.19 -6.43 0.55
CA ARG A 253 31.53 -5.01 0.42
C ARG A 253 33.03 -4.77 0.59
N ASP A 254 33.56 -3.75 -0.06
CA ASP A 254 34.93 -3.29 0.16
C ASP A 254 35.05 -2.37 1.40
N GLU A 255 36.29 -1.98 1.73
CA GLU A 255 36.58 -1.06 2.84
C GLU A 255 35.99 0.34 2.65
N GLN A 256 35.62 0.71 1.41
CA GLN A 256 35.00 1.99 1.05
C GLN A 256 33.47 1.93 1.07
N GLY A 257 32.89 0.77 1.42
CA GLY A 257 31.45 0.54 1.46
C GLY A 257 30.80 0.24 0.11
N THR A 258 31.58 0.05 -0.96
CA THR A 258 31.08 -0.37 -2.27
C THR A 258 30.56 -1.81 -2.18
N PHE A 259 29.37 -2.05 -2.71
CA PHE A 259 28.77 -3.38 -2.86
C PHE A 259 29.44 -4.09 -4.03
N LEU A 260 30.12 -5.21 -3.75
CA LEU A 260 30.91 -5.97 -4.72
C LEU A 260 30.15 -7.18 -5.28
N GLY A 261 29.29 -7.80 -4.47
CA GLY A 261 28.59 -9.03 -4.85
C GLY A 261 27.66 -9.55 -3.76
N ILE A 262 26.82 -10.51 -4.11
CA ILE A 262 25.89 -11.20 -3.21
C ILE A 262 26.16 -12.70 -3.37
N SER A 263 26.75 -13.31 -2.33
CA SER A 263 27.22 -14.70 -2.39
C SER A 263 26.06 -15.67 -2.62
N GLY A 264 26.10 -16.40 -3.72
CA GLY A 264 25.06 -17.35 -4.12
C GLY A 264 23.90 -16.75 -4.92
N LEU A 265 23.99 -15.46 -5.31
CA LEU A 265 22.97 -14.79 -6.12
C LEU A 265 23.54 -14.02 -7.32
N THR A 266 24.64 -13.30 -7.15
CA THR A 266 25.32 -12.56 -8.23
C THR A 266 26.75 -13.10 -8.34
N ASP A 267 27.07 -13.76 -9.46
CA ASP A 267 28.43 -14.21 -9.78
C ASP A 267 29.38 -13.03 -10.06
#